data_AF-A0A6P1CX07-F1
#
_entry.id   AF-A0A6P1CX07-F1
#
_cell.length_a   1.000
_cell.length_b   1.000
_cell.length_c   1.000
_cell.angle_alpha   90.00
_cell.angle_beta   90.00
_cell.angle_gamma   90.00
#
_symmetry.space_group_name_H-M   'P 1'
#
loop_
_entity.id
_entity.type
_entity.pdbx_description
1 polymer ?
#
loop_
_entity_poly.entity_id
_entity_poly.type
_entity_poly.pdbx_seq_one_letter_code
_entity_poly.pdbx_strand_id
1 'polypeptide(L)'
;TGLADFAEPEQTIALCAEQVPCGAAAQKVFDAAGITPQPDTRETDVKAVLTKVSLGEVDAGLVYRTDVQAAGDKVEGIEFPESGAVVNDYPIAPLAVAPNAATAAAFVEFIGSDT
;
A
#
# COMPACT_ATOMS: atom_id res chain seq x y z
N THR A 1 -0.15 -2.01 19.93
CA THR A 1 -0.40 -2.36 18.54
C THR A 1 0.30 -1.37 17.64
N GLY A 2 1.06 -1.82 16.65
CA GLY A 2 1.80 -0.95 15.73
C GLY A 2 2.81 -1.69 14.85
N LEU A 3 3.61 -0.94 14.10
CA LEU A 3 4.55 -1.51 13.12
C LEU A 3 5.53 -2.53 13.74
N ALA A 4 5.95 -2.34 15.00
CA ALA A 4 6.83 -3.25 15.73
C ALA A 4 6.27 -4.67 15.87
N ASP A 5 4.94 -4.81 15.92
CA ASP A 5 4.31 -6.11 16.12
C ASP A 5 4.51 -7.06 14.93
N PHE A 6 4.87 -6.54 13.75
CA PHE A 6 5.19 -7.35 12.57
C PHE A 6 6.45 -8.22 12.74
N ALA A 7 7.25 -7.98 13.78
CA ALA A 7 8.39 -8.82 14.15
C ALA A 7 8.04 -9.89 15.19
N GLU A 8 6.86 -9.82 15.81
CA GLU A 8 6.42 -10.73 16.86
C GLU A 8 5.85 -12.03 16.25
N PRO A 9 6.32 -13.22 16.65
CA PRO A 9 5.90 -14.49 16.06
C PRO A 9 4.49 -14.93 16.48
N GLU A 10 3.85 -14.21 17.41
CA GLU A 10 2.50 -14.52 17.89
C GLU A 10 1.40 -13.97 16.97
N GLN A 11 1.73 -13.04 16.06
CA GLN A 11 0.78 -12.48 15.11
C GLN A 11 0.92 -13.17 13.75
N THR A 12 -0.22 -13.58 13.19
CA THR A 12 -0.27 -14.00 11.79
C THR A 12 -0.36 -12.77 10.89
N ILE A 13 0.59 -12.57 9.99
CA ILE A 13 0.66 -11.35 9.18
C ILE A 13 0.77 -11.65 7.68
N ALA A 14 0.10 -10.82 6.88
CA ALA A 14 0.22 -10.82 5.42
C ALA A 14 0.94 -9.55 4.94
N LEU A 15 1.92 -9.73 4.07
CA LEU A 15 2.57 -8.63 3.35
C LEU A 15 2.43 -8.80 1.85
N CYS A 16 2.61 -7.73 1.09
CA CYS A 16 2.80 -7.89 -0.35
C CYS A 16 4.15 -8.58 -0.65
N ALA A 17 4.21 -9.26 -1.80
CA ALA A 17 5.47 -9.74 -2.35
C ALA A 17 6.40 -8.58 -2.67
N GLU A 18 7.71 -8.74 -2.42
CA GLU A 18 8.69 -7.65 -2.55
C GLU A 18 8.82 -7.13 -3.99
N GLN A 19 8.44 -7.93 -4.99
CA GLN A 19 8.52 -7.53 -6.39
C GLN A 19 7.39 -6.58 -6.82
N VAL A 20 6.36 -6.38 -6.00
CA VAL A 20 5.25 -5.47 -6.32
C VAL A 20 5.34 -4.16 -5.51
N PRO A 21 4.73 -3.06 -5.97
CA PRO A 21 4.92 -1.75 -5.38
C PRO A 21 4.65 -1.67 -3.87
N CYS A 22 3.56 -2.29 -3.38
CA CYS A 22 3.24 -2.29 -1.94
C CYS A 22 4.27 -3.07 -1.11
N GLY A 23 4.87 -4.14 -1.66
CA GLY A 23 5.91 -4.89 -0.95
C GLY A 23 7.23 -4.13 -0.92
N ALA A 24 7.60 -3.47 -2.01
CA ALA A 24 8.76 -2.59 -2.05
C ALA A 24 8.60 -1.38 -1.10
N ALA A 25 7.40 -0.82 -1.00
CA ALA A 25 7.10 0.25 -0.04
C ALA A 25 7.17 -0.25 1.41
N ALA A 26 6.57 -1.41 1.70
CA ALA A 26 6.65 -2.07 2.99
C ALA A 26 8.12 -2.31 3.42
N GLN A 27 8.95 -2.83 2.51
CA GLN A 27 10.37 -3.05 2.80
C GLN A 27 11.07 -1.75 3.21
N LYS A 28 10.86 -0.65 2.48
CA LYS A 28 11.43 0.67 2.84
C LYS A 28 10.96 1.15 4.21
N VAL A 29 9.70 0.93 4.56
CA VAL A 29 9.16 1.27 5.89
C VAL A 29 9.87 0.48 6.98
N PHE A 30 10.00 -0.84 6.81
CA PHE A 30 10.66 -1.72 7.77
C PHE A 30 12.15 -1.43 7.91
N ASP A 31 12.85 -1.17 6.80
CA ASP A 31 14.26 -0.79 6.79
C ASP A 31 14.49 0.53 7.53
N ALA A 32 13.63 1.53 7.31
CA ALA A 32 13.69 2.82 8.00
C ALA A 32 13.42 2.69 9.51
N ALA A 33 12.55 1.75 9.90
CA ALA A 33 12.23 1.46 11.29
C ALA A 33 13.24 0.52 11.98
N GLY A 34 14.14 -0.14 11.23
CA GLY A 34 15.03 -1.17 11.76
C GLY A 34 14.29 -2.43 12.21
N ILE A 35 13.14 -2.73 11.62
CA ILE A 35 12.27 -3.85 11.96
C ILE A 35 12.44 -4.95 10.90
N THR A 36 12.62 -6.20 11.33
CA THR A 36 12.59 -7.35 10.42
C THR A 36 11.22 -8.04 10.56
N PRO A 37 10.32 -7.91 9.58
CA PRO A 37 9.01 -8.53 9.65
C PRO A 37 9.10 -10.06 9.45
N GLN A 38 8.15 -10.80 10.01
CA GLN A 38 8.04 -12.26 9.86
C GLN A 38 6.72 -12.66 9.19
N PRO A 39 6.55 -12.43 7.87
CA PRO A 39 5.28 -12.70 7.22
C PRO A 39 4.98 -14.19 7.04
N ASP A 40 3.77 -14.60 7.43
CA ASP A 40 3.22 -15.92 7.15
C ASP A 40 2.83 -16.07 5.69
N THR A 41 2.35 -14.98 5.08
CA THR A 41 1.98 -14.96 3.67
C THR A 41 2.49 -13.75 2.92
N ARG A 42 2.77 -13.95 1.63
CA ARG A 42 3.17 -12.91 0.69
C ARG A 42 2.22 -12.89 -0.50
N GLU A 43 1.51 -11.79 -0.65
CA GLU A 43 0.44 -11.65 -1.63
C GLU A 43 0.87 -10.85 -2.87
N THR A 44 0.23 -11.10 -4.00
CA THR A 44 0.58 -10.47 -5.29
C THR A 44 0.15 -9.01 -5.38
N ASP A 45 -0.76 -8.55 -4.54
CA ASP A 45 -1.20 -7.16 -4.47
C ASP A 45 -1.82 -6.81 -3.11
N VAL A 46 -2.05 -5.52 -2.90
CA VAL A 46 -2.58 -4.97 -1.65
C VAL A 46 -4.03 -5.39 -1.38
N LYS A 47 -4.82 -5.71 -2.42
CA LYS A 47 -6.21 -6.15 -2.24
C LYS A 47 -6.28 -7.56 -1.69
N ALA A 48 -5.35 -8.42 -2.09
CA ALA A 48 -5.22 -9.76 -1.55
C ALA A 48 -4.83 -9.73 -0.05
N VAL A 49 -3.86 -8.89 0.34
CA VAL A 49 -3.52 -8.65 1.76
C VAL A 49 -4.76 -8.18 2.54
N LEU A 50 -5.43 -7.13 2.04
CA LEU A 50 -6.61 -6.56 2.68
C LEU A 50 -7.76 -7.56 2.81
N THR A 51 -7.95 -8.43 1.81
CA THR A 51 -8.97 -9.48 1.83
C THR A 51 -8.71 -10.47 2.96
N LYS A 52 -7.46 -10.91 3.14
CA LYS A 52 -7.11 -11.85 4.22
C LYS A 52 -7.37 -11.26 5.60
N VAL A 53 -6.97 -10.01 5.82
CA VAL A 53 -7.26 -9.28 7.07
C VAL A 53 -8.78 -9.18 7.28
N SER A 54 -9.52 -8.78 6.24
CA SER A 54 -10.98 -8.63 6.32
C SER A 54 -11.73 -9.95 6.59
N LEU A 55 -11.16 -11.08 6.14
CA LEU A 55 -11.71 -12.42 6.38
C LEU A 55 -11.22 -13.04 7.69
N GLY A 56 -10.31 -12.37 8.42
CA GLY A 56 -9.70 -12.90 9.63
C GLY A 56 -8.77 -14.09 9.38
N GLU A 57 -8.24 -14.25 8.17
CA GLU A 57 -7.23 -15.27 7.86
C GLU A 57 -5.85 -14.93 8.43
N VAL A 58 -5.61 -13.65 8.67
CA VAL A 58 -4.42 -13.09 9.31
C VAL A 58 -4.83 -11.98 10.28
N ASP A 59 -4.04 -11.76 11.32
CA ASP A 59 -4.26 -10.73 12.34
C ASP A 59 -3.95 -9.32 11.82
N ALA A 60 -2.93 -9.18 10.96
CA ALA A 60 -2.50 -7.89 10.45
C ALA A 60 -1.98 -7.93 9.00
N GLY A 61 -1.98 -6.77 8.35
CA GLY A 61 -1.33 -6.57 7.06
C GLY A 61 -0.95 -5.12 6.84
N LEU A 62 0.13 -4.90 6.08
CA LEU A 62 0.61 -3.56 5.75
C LEU A 62 0.08 -3.16 4.36
N VAL A 63 -0.85 -2.22 4.33
CA VAL A 63 -1.57 -1.75 3.13
C VAL A 63 -1.51 -0.22 3.02
N TYR A 64 -1.99 0.36 1.91
CA TYR A 64 -2.09 1.80 1.80
C TYR A 64 -3.28 2.35 2.60
N ARG A 65 -3.15 3.59 3.10
CA ARG A 65 -4.22 4.30 3.79
C ARG A 65 -5.52 4.31 2.97
N THR A 66 -5.43 4.50 1.66
CA THR A 66 -6.60 4.52 0.76
C THR A 66 -7.32 3.18 0.69
N ASP A 67 -6.60 2.06 0.83
CA ASP A 67 -7.20 0.73 0.82
C ASP A 67 -7.99 0.48 2.11
N VAL A 68 -7.47 0.92 3.26
CA VAL A 68 -8.18 0.91 4.55
C VAL A 68 -9.46 1.75 4.45
N GLN A 69 -9.37 2.96 3.91
CA GLN A 69 -10.54 3.83 3.71
C GLN A 69 -11.59 3.19 2.80
N ALA A 70 -11.16 2.51 1.73
CA ALA A 70 -12.06 1.82 0.81
C ALA A 70 -12.72 0.58 1.44
N ALA A 71 -12.06 -0.05 2.42
CA ALA A 71 -12.61 -1.21 3.14
C ALA A 71 -13.70 -0.83 4.16
N GLY A 72 -13.74 0.44 4.60
CA GLY A 72 -14.68 0.92 5.61
C GLY A 72 -14.52 0.17 6.93
N ASP A 73 -15.63 -0.18 7.58
CA ASP A 73 -15.63 -0.82 8.90
C ASP A 73 -15.18 -2.30 8.91
N LYS A 74 -14.73 -2.84 7.77
CA LYS A 74 -14.29 -4.24 7.66
C LYS A 74 -12.91 -4.48 8.27
N VAL A 75 -12.11 -3.43 8.42
CA VAL A 75 -10.77 -3.49 8.98
C VAL A 75 -10.53 -2.26 9.85
N GLU A 76 -9.66 -2.42 10.84
CA GLU A 76 -9.17 -1.29 11.64
C GLU A 76 -7.86 -0.75 11.05
N GLY A 77 -7.80 0.56 10.83
CA GLY A 77 -6.59 1.24 10.38
C GLY A 77 -5.73 1.71 11.54
N ILE A 78 -4.47 1.27 11.60
CA ILE A 78 -3.50 1.73 12.60
C ILE A 78 -2.43 2.58 11.91
N GLU A 79 -2.38 3.88 12.24
CA GLU A 79 -1.34 4.77 11.73
C GLU A 79 -0.02 4.57 12.48
N PHE A 80 1.10 4.77 11.77
CA PHE A 80 2.45 4.68 12.33
C PHE A 80 3.34 5.81 11.77
N PRO A 81 4.31 6.35 12.55
CA PRO A 81 5.10 7.53 12.15
C PRO A 81 5.85 7.39 10.84
N GLU A 82 6.36 6.20 10.53
CA GLU A 82 7.18 5.91 9.35
C GLU A 82 6.37 5.96 8.05
N SER A 83 5.04 5.92 8.12
CA SER A 83 4.15 6.00 6.95
C SER A 83 4.32 7.31 6.16
N GLY A 84 4.77 8.40 6.82
CA GLY A 84 5.04 9.67 6.17
C GLY A 84 6.38 9.75 5.43
N ALA A 85 7.31 8.81 5.71
CA ALA A 85 8.65 8.81 5.13
C ALA A 85 8.72 8.07 3.78
N VAL A 86 7.77 7.18 3.50
CA VAL A 86 7.69 6.41 2.26
C VAL A 86 6.54 6.95 1.41
N VAL A 87 6.85 8.04 0.69
CA VAL A 87 5.90 8.67 -0.23
C VAL A 87 5.88 7.90 -1.56
N ASN A 88 4.70 7.50 -1.99
CA ASN A 88 4.49 6.91 -3.30
C ASN A 88 4.18 8.00 -4.32
N ASP A 89 5.03 8.14 -5.33
CA ASP A 89 4.76 8.99 -6.48
C ASP A 89 3.90 8.24 -7.51
N TYR A 90 2.76 8.83 -7.87
CA TYR A 90 1.88 8.34 -8.92
C TYR A 90 1.96 9.28 -10.13
N PRO A 91 3.01 9.18 -10.96
CA PRO A 91 3.18 10.05 -12.12
C PRO A 91 2.09 9.79 -13.15
N ILE A 92 1.65 10.86 -13.80
CA ILE A 92 0.77 10.81 -14.96
C ILE A 92 1.42 11.57 -16.12
N ALA A 93 1.40 10.97 -17.31
CA ALA A 93 1.94 11.58 -18.51
C ALA A 93 1.15 11.16 -19.76
N PRO A 94 0.97 12.05 -20.75
CA PRO A 94 0.43 11.67 -22.05
C PRO A 94 1.43 10.77 -22.80
N LEU A 95 0.92 9.82 -23.59
CA LEU A 95 1.76 9.01 -24.47
C LEU A 95 2.37 9.86 -25.59
N ALA A 96 3.64 9.59 -25.92
CA ALA A 96 4.36 10.32 -26.98
C ALA A 96 3.67 10.24 -28.35
N VAL A 97 2.97 9.14 -28.63
CA VAL A 97 2.19 8.94 -29.86
C VAL A 97 0.75 8.54 -29.48
N ALA A 98 0.05 9.44 -28.79
CA ALA A 98 -1.35 9.25 -28.45
C ALA A 98 -2.26 9.45 -29.69
N PRO A 99 -3.18 8.51 -30.00
CA PRO A 99 -4.15 8.67 -31.10
C PRO A 99 -5.02 9.93 -30.97
N ASN A 100 -5.18 10.45 -29.76
CA ASN A 100 -5.85 11.70 -29.46
C ASN A 100 -5.01 12.52 -28.46
N ALA A 101 -3.97 13.19 -28.98
CA ALA A 101 -3.03 13.97 -28.17
C ALA A 101 -3.72 15.12 -27.40
N ALA A 102 -4.72 15.76 -28.00
CA ALA A 102 -5.44 16.86 -27.37
C ALA A 102 -6.21 16.40 -26.12
N THR A 103 -6.97 15.30 -26.22
CA THR A 103 -7.68 14.75 -25.04
C THR A 103 -6.72 14.19 -24.00
N ALA A 104 -5.60 13.58 -24.40
CA ALA A 104 -4.60 13.09 -23.44
C ALA A 104 -4.00 14.24 -22.60
N ALA A 105 -3.66 15.37 -23.23
CA ALA A 105 -3.17 16.55 -22.53
C ALA A 105 -4.24 17.15 -21.61
N ALA A 106 -5.46 17.31 -22.12
CA ALA A 106 -6.58 17.84 -21.32
C ALA A 106 -6.91 16.97 -20.10
N PHE A 107 -6.77 15.64 -20.21
CA PHE A 107 -7.00 14.73 -19.09
C PHE A 107 -5.92 14.82 -18.01
N VAL A 108 -4.65 14.97 -18.40
CA VAL A 108 -3.55 15.20 -17.45
C VAL A 108 -3.75 16.52 -16.72
N GLU A 109 -4.13 17.58 -17.45
CA GLU A 109 -4.46 18.89 -16.86
C GLU A 109 -5.64 18.81 -15.90
N PHE A 110 -6.70 18.10 -16.29
CA PHE A 110 -7.89 17.89 -15.46
C PHE A 110 -7.55 17.20 -14.13
N ILE A 111 -6.73 16.16 -14.15
CA ILE A 111 -6.30 15.45 -12.93
C ILE A 111 -5.50 16.36 -11.99
N GLY A 112 -4.71 17.30 -12.54
CA GLY A 112 -3.92 18.25 -11.75
C GLY A 112 -4.67 19.52 -11.34
N SER A 113 -5.94 19.68 -11.71
CA SER A 113 -6.72 20.86 -11.36
C SER A 113 -7.23 20.82 -9.92
N ASP A 114 -7.26 21.96 -9.24
CA ASP A 114 -7.85 22.08 -7.91
C ASP A 114 -9.36 21.76 -7.97
N THR A 115 -9.87 21.10 -6.92
CA THR A 115 -11.32 20.94 -6.68
C THR A 115 -11.83 22.03 -5.75
#